data_AF-A0A8C5C5W5-F1
#
_entry.id   AF-A0A8C5C5W5-F1
#
_cell.length_a   1.000
_cell.length_b   1.000
_cell.length_c   1.000
_cell.angle_alpha   90.00
_cell.angle_beta   90.00
_cell.angle_gamma   90.00
#
_symmetry.space_group_name_H-M   'P 1'
#
loop_
_entity.id
_entity.type
_entity.pdbx_description
1 polymer ?
#
loop_
_entity_poly.entity_id
_entity_poly.type
_entity_poly.pdbx_seq_one_letter_code
_entity_poly.pdbx_strand_id
1 'polypeptide(L)' 'MMTDTSLHVERTLALIKPDVVHLAEEIEDVILRSGFTILQLCKQKPLDPCIWLSHWLMRNNPNQPKIEDAAIVQEAE' A
#
# COMPACT_ATOMS: atom_id res chain seq x y z
N MET A 1 -15.36 -17.71 21.82
CA MET A 1 -15.65 -16.43 21.15
C MET A 1 -14.36 -15.97 20.52
N MET A 2 -14.16 -16.20 19.22
CA MET A 2 -13.02 -15.63 18.50
C MET A 2 -13.37 -14.18 18.17
N THR A 3 -12.66 -13.24 18.78
CA THR A 3 -12.73 -11.82 18.40
C THR A 3 -11.97 -11.66 17.10
N ASP A 4 -12.69 -11.55 15.99
CA ASP A 4 -12.15 -11.04 14.75
C ASP A 4 -11.56 -9.66 15.03
N THR A 5 -10.24 -9.59 15.12
CA THR A 5 -9.54 -8.32 15.35
C THR A 5 -9.21 -7.78 13.98
N SER A 6 -10.23 -7.26 13.30
CA SER A 6 -10.08 -6.44 12.11
C SER A 6 -9.20 -5.23 12.46
N LEU A 7 -7.88 -5.35 12.25
CA LEU A 7 -6.92 -4.31 12.54
C LEU A 7 -7.05 -3.21 11.49
N HIS A 8 -7.63 -2.09 11.91
CA HIS A 8 -7.70 -0.90 11.09
C HIS A 8 -6.34 -0.21 11.11
N VAL A 9 -5.56 -0.41 10.04
CA VAL A 9 -4.29 0.30 9.84
C VAL A 9 -4.49 1.45 8.86
N GLU A 10 -4.01 2.63 9.24
CA GLU A 10 -3.96 3.77 8.33
C GLU A 10 -2.95 3.50 7.22
N ARG A 11 -3.33 3.82 5.97
CA ARG A 11 -2.50 3.61 4.78
C ARG A 11 -2.43 4.91 3.99
N THR A 12 -1.24 5.23 3.48
CA THR A 12 -0.99 6.42 2.68
C THR A 12 -0.38 6.02 1.34
N LEU A 13 -0.90 6.58 0.24
CA LEU A 13 -0.26 6.48 -1.08
C LEU A 13 0.86 7.51 -1.19
N ALA A 14 2.08 7.06 -1.41
CA ALA A 14 3.20 7.91 -1.79
C ALA A 14 3.39 7.92 -3.32
N LEU A 15 3.54 9.11 -3.91
CA LEU A 15 3.86 9.28 -5.34
C LEU A 15 5.20 9.96 -5.48
N ILE A 16 6.13 9.32 -6.18
CA ILE A 16 7.44 9.89 -6.49
C ILE A 16 7.32 10.65 -7.82
N LYS A 17 7.70 11.94 -7.81
CA LYS A 17 7.72 12.75 -9.03
C LYS A 17 8.78 12.23 -10.01
N PRO A 18 8.55 12.35 -11.33
CA PRO A 18 9.41 11.72 -12.33
C PRO A 18 10.85 12.26 -12.38
N ASP A 19 11.07 13.51 -11.98
CA ASP A 19 12.37 14.19 -11.91
C ASP A 19 13.29 13.62 -10.82
N VAL A 20 12.71 13.08 -9.74
CA VAL A 20 13.45 12.54 -8.58
C VAL A 20 13.34 11.03 -8.44
N VAL A 21 12.81 10.32 -9.45
CA VAL A 21 12.62 8.85 -9.40
C VAL A 21 13.94 8.08 -9.22
N HIS A 22 15.07 8.66 -9.62
CA HIS A 22 16.39 8.07 -9.43
C HIS A 22 16.79 7.96 -7.95
N LEU A 23 16.12 8.69 -7.05
CA LEU A 23 16.30 8.62 -5.60
C LEU A 23 15.33 7.61 -4.94
N ALA A 24 14.62 6.79 -5.70
CA ALA A 24 13.59 5.91 -5.16
C ALA A 24 14.09 4.99 -4.03
N GLU A 25 15.32 4.46 -4.15
CA GLU A 25 15.92 3.61 -3.11
C GLU A 25 16.18 4.39 -1.82
N GLU A 26 16.67 5.64 -1.91
CA GLU A 26 16.90 6.49 -0.74
C GLU A 26 15.58 6.88 -0.07
N ILE A 27 14.55 7.18 -0.87
CA ILE A 27 13.19 7.47 -0.37
C ILE A 27 12.61 6.26 0.35
N GLU A 28 12.74 5.05 -0.22
CA GLU A 28 12.31 3.80 0.41
C GLU A 28 12.99 3.59 1.76
N ASP A 29 14.31 3.75 1.80
CA ASP A 29 15.11 3.60 3.01
C ASP A 29 14.73 4.61 4.10
N VAL A 30 14.45 5.88 3.73
CA VAL A 30 13.91 6.88 4.67
C VAL A 30 12.53 6.47 5.22
N ILE A 31 11.63 5.97 4.39
CA ILE A 31 10.29 5.51 4.82
C ILE A 31 10.41 4.37 5.84
N LEU A 32 11.23 3.36 5.52
CA LEU A 32 11.43 2.19 6.38
C LEU A 32 12.09 2.58 7.72
N ARG A 33 13.13 3.41 7.69
CA ARG A 33 13.79 3.90 8.92
C ARG A 33 12.89 4.77 9.79
N SER A 34 11.88 5.41 9.19
CA SER A 34 10.89 6.21 9.93
C SER A 34 9.83 5.35 10.62
N GLY A 35 9.93 4.02 10.53
CA GLY A 35 9.02 3.07 11.19
C GLY A 35 7.75 2.78 10.40
N PHE A 36 7.68 3.19 9.13
CA PHE A 36 6.56 2.84 8.25
C PHE A 36 6.82 1.51 7.53
N THR A 37 5.74 0.81 7.21
CA THR A 37 5.78 -0.41 6.41
C THR A 37 5.33 -0.11 4.98
N ILE A 38 6.16 -0.47 3.99
CA ILE A 38 5.78 -0.39 2.58
C ILE A 38 5.02 -1.67 2.22
N LEU A 39 3.73 -1.53 1.93
CA LEU A 39 2.87 -2.67 1.56
C LEU A 39 3.00 -3.04 0.08
N GLN A 40 3.22 -2.06 -0.79
CA GLN A 40 3.33 -2.26 -2.24
C GLN A 40 4.25 -1.22 -2.86
N LEU A 41 5.12 -1.65 -3.78
CA LEU A 41 6.02 -0.79 -4.53
C LEU A 41 5.80 -0.96 -6.04
N CYS A 42 5.31 0.08 -6.72
CA CYS A 42 5.17 0.08 -8.17
C CYS A 42 6.46 0.53 -8.85
N LYS A 43 7.27 -0.42 -9.32
CA LYS A 43 8.53 -0.14 -10.03
C LYS A 43 8.35 0.16 -11.53
N GLN A 44 7.22 -0.25 -12.12
CA GLN A 44 6.92 0.00 -13.53
C GLN A 44 5.95 1.16 -13.68
N LYS A 45 6.30 2.13 -14.53
CA LYS A 45 5.40 3.22 -14.90
C LYS A 45 4.27 2.65 -15.77
N PRO A 46 3.00 2.87 -15.41
CA PRO A 46 1.88 2.53 -16.28
C PRO A 46 1.91 3.37 -17.56
N LEU A 47 1.39 2.81 -18.67
CA LEU A 47 1.32 3.46 -19.98
C LEU A 47 0.53 4.79 -19.91
N ASP A 48 -0.59 4.77 -19.18
CA ASP A 48 -1.47 5.92 -18.95
C ASP A 48 -1.59 6.23 -17.44
N PRO A 49 -0.69 7.05 -16.87
CA PRO A 49 -0.63 7.28 -15.42
C PRO A 49 -1.90 7.87 -14.82
N CYS A 50 -2.60 8.75 -15.55
CA CYS A 50 -3.83 9.37 -15.06
C CYS A 50 -4.98 8.35 -14.94
N ILE A 51 -5.15 7.49 -15.95
CA ILE A 51 -6.18 6.43 -15.96
C ILE A 51 -5.84 5.37 -14.90
N TRP A 52 -4.57 5.00 -14.80
CA TRP A 52 -4.12 4.06 -13.78
C TRP A 52 -4.39 4.59 -12.38
N LEU A 53 -4.01 5.85 -12.11
CA LEU A 53 -4.18 6.48 -10.80
C LEU A 53 -5.66 6.65 -10.45
N SER A 54 -6.52 7.02 -11.41
CA SER A 54 -7.97 7.12 -11.15
C SER A 54 -8.55 5.77 -10.74
N HIS A 55 -8.25 4.70 -11.47
CA HIS A 55 -8.68 3.34 -11.12
C HIS A 55 -8.09 2.88 -9.78
N TRP A 56 -6.84 3.21 -9.49
CA TRP A 56 -6.20 2.87 -8.22
C TRP A 56 -6.90 3.56 -7.04
N LEU A 57 -7.18 4.86 -7.14
CA LEU A 57 -7.84 5.64 -6.08
C LEU A 57 -9.27 5.15 -5.82
N MET A 58 -10.01 4.78 -6.87
CA MET A 58 -11.34 4.17 -6.73
C MET A 58 -11.29 2.84 -5.95
N ARG A 59 -10.21 2.08 -6.08
CA ARG A 59 -10.05 0.78 -5.41
C ARG A 59 -9.50 0.88 -3.99
N ASN A 60 -8.70 1.91 -3.70
CA ASN A 60 -7.95 2.13 -2.46
C ASN A 60 -8.38 3.45 -1.79
N ASN A 61 -9.69 3.68 -1.73
CA ASN A 61 -10.26 4.89 -1.14
C ASN A 61 -10.13 4.87 0.39
N PRO A 62 -9.40 5.82 1.02
CA PRO A 62 -9.26 5.88 2.47
C PRO A 62 -10.60 6.12 3.19
N ASN A 63 -11.56 6.77 2.53
CA ASN A 63 -12.91 7.02 3.06
C ASN A 63 -13.83 5.80 2.93
N GLN A 64 -13.40 4.76 2.21
CA GLN A 64 -14.13 3.49 2.05
C GLN A 64 -13.15 2.31 2.15
N PRO A 65 -12.52 2.11 3.32
CA PRO A 65 -11.49 1.10 3.51
C PRO A 65 -12.08 -0.30 3.33
N LYS A 66 -11.41 -1.13 2.53
CA LYS A 66 -11.71 -2.55 2.42
C LYS A 66 -10.95 -3.27 3.53
N ILE A 67 -11.69 -3.95 4.39
CA ILE A 67 -11.14 -4.88 5.39
C ILE A 67 -11.10 -6.24 4.69
N GLU A 68 -9.90 -6.77 4.48
CA GLU A 68 -9.73 -8.16 4.03
C GLU A 68 -9.68 -9.02 5.29
N ASP A 69 -10.58 -10.00 5.41
CA ASP A 69 -10.59 -10.94 6.53
C ASP A 69 -9.24 -11.67 6.57
N ALA A 70 -8.58 -11.63 7.72
CA ALA A 70 -7.31 -12.29 7.90
C ALA A 70 -7.48 -13.78 7.58
N ALA A 71 -6.73 -14.29 6.60
CA ALA A 71 -6.75 -15.69 6.24
C ALA A 71 -6.54 -16.52 7.51
N ILE A 72 -7.52 -17.36 7.85
CA ILE A 72 -7.39 -18.35 8.92
C ILE A 72 -6.22 -19.24 8.51
N VAL A 73 -5.06 -19.07 9.16
CA VAL A 73 -3.97 -20.02 9.05
C VAL A 73 -4.49 -21.29 9.70
N GLN A 74 -4.94 -22.24 8.88
CA GLN A 74 -5.24 -23.59 9.35
C GLN A 74 -3.89 -24.22 9.69
N GLU A 75 -3.55 -24.30 10.98
CA GLU A 75 -2.48 -25.17 11.44
C GLU A 75 -2.84 -26.61 11.02
N ALA A 76 -2.02 -27.19 10.15
CA ALA A 76 -2.11 -28.60 9.81
C ALA A 76 -1.52 -29.42 10.96
N GLU A 77 -2.34 -30.32 11.51
CA GLU A 77 -1.96 -31.34 12.50
C GLU A 77 -0.88 -32.30 11.97
#